data_AF-A0A9D7GYP5-F1
#
_entry.id   AF-A0A9D7GYP5-F1
#
_cell.length_a   1.000
_cell.length_b   1.000
_cell.length_c   1.000
_cell.angle_alpha   90.00
_cell.angle_beta   90.00
_cell.angle_gamma   90.00
#
_symmetry.space_group_name_H-M   'P 1'
#
loop_
_entity.id
_entity.type
_entity.pdbx_description
1 polymer ?
#
loop_
_entity_poly.entity_id
_entity_poly.type
_entity_poly.pdbx_seq_one_letter_code
_entity_poly.pdbx_strand_id
1 'polypeptide(L)'
;MISPLHRLKIELFTEGLVVAPGAHERLAGADGQRPLTLADYASTSGITLRLPDDVWVNAPIAQHNPNFVHAPRHTLDLAGDGFVVRGHLGEFPTVPIPVPDYHDEVNAEGEAYTSYAYTHSDRVRISRRGCAIACKFCDLPYEYRYRTKRTAGLVDAVDRALKDAALPARHVLISGGLPRTADYGWLQEVWSAVAAAFPAIDVDVMMVPAPGLMDPRALKAAGIAGLSINMEMPEYRARSPRHARQGEDRTGPVAASRRTVRGRIRTGADSLVAHARHRAARRHLERRRGTG
;
A
#
# COMPACT_ATOMS: atom_id res chain seq x y z
N MET A 1 4.91 16.65 -23.25
CA MET A 1 6.32 16.20 -23.08
C MET A 1 6.47 15.72 -21.64
N ILE A 2 7.03 14.53 -21.41
CA ILE A 2 7.25 13.99 -20.06
C ILE A 2 8.53 14.65 -19.51
N SER A 3 8.49 15.20 -18.29
CA SER A 3 9.69 15.82 -17.69
C SER A 3 10.75 14.75 -17.35
N PRO A 4 12.04 15.13 -17.22
CA PRO A 4 13.10 14.18 -16.84
C PRO A 4 12.79 13.40 -15.55
N LEU A 5 12.22 14.07 -14.53
CA LEU A 5 11.83 13.45 -13.27
C LEU A 5 10.73 12.38 -13.43
N HIS A 6 9.70 12.66 -14.23
CA HIS A 6 8.65 11.67 -14.50
C HIS A 6 9.17 10.50 -15.34
N ARG A 7 10.10 10.78 -16.26
CA ARG A 7 10.79 9.73 -17.03
C ARG A 7 11.64 8.85 -16.10
N LEU A 8 12.38 9.45 -15.17
CA LEU A 8 13.12 8.73 -14.14
C LEU A 8 12.20 7.79 -13.34
N LYS A 9 11.05 8.29 -12.85
CA LYS A 9 10.10 7.45 -12.12
C LYS A 9 9.65 6.24 -12.93
N ILE A 10 9.34 6.43 -14.21
CA ILE A 10 8.93 5.34 -15.11
C ILE A 10 10.08 4.34 -15.25
N GLU A 11 11.30 4.80 -15.56
CA GLU A 11 12.47 3.94 -15.73
C GLU A 11 12.83 3.18 -14.45
N LEU A 12 12.78 3.81 -13.28
CA LEU A 12 12.98 3.15 -11.99
C LEU A 12 11.94 2.06 -11.72
N PHE A 13 10.68 2.30 -12.11
CA PHE A 13 9.60 1.32 -11.94
C PHE A 13 9.73 0.13 -12.89
N THR A 14 10.19 0.36 -14.12
CA THR A 14 10.24 -0.68 -15.17
C THR A 14 11.57 -1.41 -15.26
N GLU A 15 12.68 -0.74 -14.98
CA GLU A 15 14.05 -1.28 -15.14
C GLU A 15 14.71 -1.61 -13.79
N GLY A 16 14.16 -1.09 -12.69
CA GLY A 16 14.72 -1.24 -11.36
C GLY A 16 15.89 -0.29 -11.07
N LEU A 17 16.69 -0.65 -10.08
CA LEU A 17 17.74 0.19 -9.49
C LEU A 17 18.90 -0.68 -9.02
N VAL A 18 20.14 -0.24 -9.27
CA VAL A 18 21.33 -0.75 -8.59
C VAL A 18 21.54 0.04 -7.30
N VAL A 19 21.98 -0.61 -6.23
CA VAL A 19 22.34 0.08 -4.98
C VAL A 19 23.86 0.04 -4.85
N ALA A 20 24.50 1.21 -4.83
CA ALA A 20 25.94 1.31 -4.63
C ALA A 20 26.32 0.80 -3.22
N PRO A 21 27.50 0.21 -3.02
CA PRO A 21 27.91 -0.35 -1.72
C PRO A 21 27.79 0.64 -0.56
N GLY A 22 28.27 1.87 -0.72
CA GLY A 22 28.17 2.89 0.34
C GLY A 22 26.73 3.29 0.67
N ALA A 23 25.85 3.34 -0.33
CA ALA A 23 24.43 3.58 -0.10
C ALA A 23 23.77 2.38 0.61
N HIS A 24 24.14 1.15 0.24
CA HIS A 24 23.67 -0.06 0.91
C HIS A 24 24.05 -0.05 2.40
N GLU A 25 25.32 0.16 2.71
CA GLU A 25 25.82 0.24 4.09
C GLU A 25 25.10 1.32 4.89
N ARG A 26 24.90 2.51 4.31
CA ARG A 26 24.18 3.61 4.96
C ARG A 26 22.71 3.26 5.26
N LEU A 27 22.05 2.56 4.35
CA LEU A 27 20.64 2.14 4.50
C LEU A 27 20.47 0.99 5.50
N ALA A 28 21.43 0.07 5.52
CA ALA A 28 21.44 -1.07 6.43
C ALA A 28 21.63 -0.67 7.90
N GLY A 29 21.95 0.60 8.18
CA GLY A 29 22.12 1.11 9.54
C GLY A 29 23.48 0.76 10.14
N ALA A 30 23.71 1.20 11.38
CA ALA A 30 25.01 1.02 12.04
C ALA A 30 25.34 -0.44 12.37
N ASP A 31 24.32 -1.28 12.54
CA ASP A 31 24.42 -2.73 12.75
C ASP A 31 24.43 -3.52 11.44
N GLY A 32 24.17 -2.87 10.30
CA GLY A 32 24.09 -3.49 8.99
C GLY A 32 22.93 -4.48 8.84
N GLN A 33 21.96 -4.48 9.77
CA GLN A 33 20.89 -5.48 9.80
C GLN A 33 19.57 -4.97 9.23
N ARG A 34 19.40 -3.65 9.05
CA ARG A 34 18.12 -3.10 8.57
C ARG A 34 17.85 -3.57 7.14
N PRO A 35 16.70 -4.20 6.87
CA PRO A 35 16.35 -4.59 5.51
C PRO A 35 16.13 -3.36 4.63
N LEU A 36 16.56 -3.45 3.36
CA LEU A 36 16.36 -2.38 2.37
C LEU A 36 14.92 -2.29 1.87
N THR A 37 14.19 -3.40 1.97
CA THR A 37 12.83 -3.55 1.46
C THR A 37 12.08 -4.58 2.29
N LEU A 38 10.76 -4.47 2.29
CA LEU A 38 9.87 -5.44 2.96
C LEU A 38 9.90 -6.82 2.29
N ALA A 39 10.31 -6.87 1.01
CA ALA A 39 10.30 -8.08 0.19
C ALA A 39 8.94 -8.82 0.18
N ASP A 40 7.84 -8.07 0.31
CA ASP A 40 6.48 -8.62 0.37
C ASP A 40 5.78 -8.63 -1.00
N TYR A 41 4.94 -9.67 -1.19
CA TYR A 41 4.15 -9.95 -2.39
C TYR A 41 3.13 -8.83 -2.71
N ALA A 42 2.84 -8.42 -3.94
CA ALA A 42 3.60 -8.42 -5.20
C ALA A 42 4.03 -6.97 -5.56
N SER A 43 4.00 -6.04 -4.60
CA SER A 43 4.10 -4.60 -4.86
C SER A 43 5.11 -3.88 -3.98
N THR A 44 5.88 -4.60 -3.16
CA THR A 44 6.74 -4.00 -2.14
C THR A 44 8.12 -4.64 -2.05
N SER A 45 8.61 -5.21 -3.16
CA SER A 45 9.93 -5.85 -3.25
C SER A 45 11.04 -4.92 -3.76
N GLY A 46 10.81 -3.60 -3.77
CA GLY A 46 11.79 -2.58 -4.13
C GLY A 46 12.11 -1.61 -2.99
N ILE A 47 13.06 -0.71 -3.21
CA ILE A 47 13.34 0.41 -2.29
C ILE A 47 12.34 1.53 -2.57
N THR A 48 11.62 1.97 -1.55
CA THR A 48 10.74 3.12 -1.68
C THR A 48 11.56 4.40 -1.60
N LEU A 49 11.44 5.24 -2.62
CA LEU A 49 12.16 6.50 -2.76
C LEU A 49 11.17 7.65 -2.89
N ARG A 50 11.48 8.76 -2.21
CA ARG A 50 10.89 10.06 -2.48
C ARG A 50 11.89 10.91 -3.27
N LEU A 51 11.58 11.12 -4.55
CA LEU A 51 12.30 11.96 -5.49
C LEU A 51 11.89 13.44 -5.30
N PRO A 52 12.49 14.39 -6.04
CA PRO A 52 12.06 15.80 -6.03
C PRO A 52 10.56 15.95 -6.37
N ASP A 53 9.99 17.11 -6.06
CA ASP A 53 8.58 17.45 -6.31
C ASP A 53 7.57 16.46 -5.69
N ASP A 54 7.95 15.81 -4.58
CA ASP A 54 7.14 14.82 -3.87
C ASP A 54 6.72 13.64 -4.77
N VAL A 55 7.60 13.24 -5.68
CA VAL A 55 7.39 12.09 -6.57
C VAL A 55 7.86 10.81 -5.87
N TRP A 56 6.94 9.89 -5.61
CA TRP A 56 7.23 8.61 -4.97
C TRP A 56 7.35 7.46 -5.98
N VAL A 57 8.29 6.56 -5.74
CA VAL A 57 8.49 5.33 -6.52
C VAL A 57 8.95 4.20 -5.60
N ASN A 58 8.45 2.97 -5.83
CA ASN A 58 9.06 1.76 -5.30
C ASN A 58 9.91 1.18 -6.43
N ALA A 59 11.24 1.31 -6.30
CA ALA A 59 12.19 0.92 -7.34
C ALA A 59 12.67 -0.52 -7.09
N PRO A 60 12.33 -1.49 -7.96
CA PRO A 60 12.74 -2.88 -7.80
C PRO A 60 14.27 -3.04 -7.79
N ILE A 61 14.77 -3.96 -6.98
CA ILE A 61 16.20 -4.33 -6.95
C ILE A 61 16.37 -5.81 -7.29
N ALA A 62 17.50 -6.15 -7.92
CA ALA A 62 17.76 -7.49 -8.45
C ALA A 62 17.72 -8.59 -7.38
N GLN A 63 18.13 -8.27 -6.14
CA GLN A 63 18.11 -9.20 -5.01
C GLN A 63 16.73 -9.82 -4.75
N HIS A 64 15.65 -9.06 -4.97
CA HIS A 64 14.28 -9.52 -4.72
C HIS A 64 13.43 -9.65 -6.00
N ASN A 65 13.98 -9.25 -7.15
CA ASN A 65 13.28 -9.26 -8.44
C ASN A 65 14.19 -9.72 -9.60
N PRO A 66 14.92 -10.85 -9.45
CA PRO A 66 15.92 -11.28 -10.42
C PRO A 66 15.33 -11.69 -11.77
N ASN A 67 14.01 -11.93 -11.81
CA ASN A 67 13.25 -12.32 -12.98
C ASN A 67 12.96 -11.19 -13.97
N PHE A 68 13.13 -9.92 -13.58
CA PHE A 68 12.95 -8.79 -14.51
C PHE A 68 13.94 -7.64 -14.33
N VAL A 69 14.68 -7.58 -13.21
CA VAL A 69 15.72 -6.58 -12.99
C VAL A 69 17.06 -7.15 -13.45
N HIS A 70 17.47 -6.85 -14.69
CA HIS A 70 18.67 -7.43 -15.32
C HIS A 70 19.83 -6.46 -15.51
N ALA A 71 19.55 -5.24 -15.99
CA ALA A 71 20.56 -4.24 -16.27
C ALA A 71 20.02 -2.83 -15.99
N PRO A 72 19.78 -2.49 -14.71
CA PRO A 72 19.25 -1.17 -14.37
C PRO A 72 20.22 -0.08 -14.78
N ARG A 73 19.69 0.99 -15.40
CA ARG A 73 20.49 2.14 -15.86
C ARG A 73 20.69 3.21 -14.80
N HIS A 74 20.10 2.99 -13.63
CA HIS A 74 20.08 3.92 -12.52
C HIS A 74 20.72 3.27 -11.31
N THR A 75 21.49 4.06 -10.58
CA THR A 75 22.18 3.65 -9.34
C THR A 75 21.79 4.59 -8.21
N LEU A 76 21.34 4.02 -7.09
CA LEU A 76 21.21 4.72 -5.82
C LEU A 76 22.57 4.78 -5.15
N ASP A 77 23.03 5.99 -4.85
CA ASP A 77 24.37 6.24 -4.37
C ASP A 77 24.37 7.42 -3.38
N LEU A 78 25.53 7.70 -2.79
CA LEU A 78 25.73 8.82 -1.87
C LEU A 78 26.22 10.07 -2.61
N ALA A 79 25.75 11.23 -2.14
CA ALA A 79 26.24 12.54 -2.54
C ALA A 79 26.31 13.44 -1.31
N GLY A 80 27.50 13.62 -0.75
CA GLY A 80 27.67 14.31 0.53
C GLY A 80 27.05 13.51 1.68
N ASP A 81 26.11 14.13 2.40
CA ASP A 81 25.37 13.54 3.52
C ASP A 81 24.04 12.88 3.10
N GLY A 82 23.64 13.03 1.83
CA GLY A 82 22.38 12.56 1.28
C GLY A 82 22.51 11.42 0.28
N PHE A 83 21.35 11.00 -0.23
CA PHE A 83 21.25 10.02 -1.30
C PHE A 83 20.92 10.69 -2.64
N VAL A 84 21.39 10.07 -3.71
CA VAL A 84 21.12 10.49 -5.08
C VAL A 84 20.84 9.27 -5.95
N VAL A 85 19.92 9.40 -6.90
CA VAL A 85 19.79 8.47 -8.03
C VAL A 85 20.58 9.04 -9.20
N ARG A 86 21.60 8.31 -9.65
CA ARG A 86 22.44 8.65 -10.80
C ARG A 86 22.06 7.79 -12.00
N GLY A 87 22.00 8.39 -13.18
CA GLY A 87 21.82 7.66 -14.42
C GLY A 87 21.97 8.56 -15.64
N HIS A 88 21.57 8.05 -16.81
CA HIS A 88 21.70 8.79 -18.07
C HIS A 88 20.79 10.04 -18.16
N LEU A 89 19.81 10.18 -17.27
CA LEU A 89 18.92 11.34 -17.17
C LEU A 89 19.48 12.45 -16.27
N GLY A 90 20.64 12.23 -15.65
CA GLY A 90 21.28 13.13 -14.69
C GLY A 90 21.29 12.57 -13.27
N GLU A 91 21.44 13.49 -12.31
CA GLU A 91 21.47 13.20 -10.88
C GLU A 91 20.22 13.77 -10.20
N PHE A 92 19.55 12.96 -9.39
CA PHE A 92 18.32 13.33 -8.71
C PHE A 92 18.46 13.10 -7.21
N PRO A 93 18.48 14.16 -6.37
CA PRO A 93 18.53 13.98 -4.93
C PRO A 93 17.28 13.23 -4.47
N THR A 94 17.46 12.24 -3.61
CA THR A 94 16.39 11.32 -3.21
C THR A 94 16.42 11.06 -1.71
N VAL A 95 15.27 10.70 -1.16
CA VAL A 95 15.15 10.24 0.21
C VAL A 95 14.62 8.80 0.19
N PRO A 96 15.48 7.81 0.50
CA PRO A 96 15.02 6.46 0.75
C PRO A 96 14.12 6.42 1.97
N ILE A 97 13.06 5.65 1.88
CA ILE A 97 12.07 5.48 2.94
C ILE A 97 12.41 4.17 3.66
N PRO A 98 12.62 4.19 4.99
CA PRO A 98 13.05 3.02 5.73
C PRO A 98 11.97 1.95 5.74
N VAL A 99 12.36 0.70 6.03
CA VAL A 99 11.42 -0.32 6.49
C VAL A 99 10.97 0.04 7.91
N PRO A 100 9.69 -0.15 8.28
CA PRO A 100 9.21 0.09 9.64
C PRO A 100 9.95 -0.77 10.67
N ASP A 101 10.18 -0.23 11.87
CA ASP A 101 10.90 -0.96 12.93
C ASP A 101 10.10 -2.19 13.41
N TYR A 102 8.77 -2.12 13.39
CA TYR A 102 7.93 -3.23 13.81
C TYR A 102 7.99 -4.48 12.90
N HIS A 103 8.68 -4.41 11.75
CA HIS A 103 8.68 -5.48 10.75
C HIS A 103 9.11 -6.85 11.31
N ASP A 104 10.15 -6.87 12.15
CA ASP A 104 10.70 -8.10 12.74
C ASP A 104 10.13 -8.39 14.14
N GLU A 105 9.15 -7.60 14.58
CA GLU A 105 8.53 -7.76 15.89
C GLU A 105 7.39 -8.79 15.89
N VAL A 106 7.10 -9.31 17.08
CA VAL A 106 5.96 -10.19 17.37
C VAL A 106 4.99 -9.49 18.33
N ASN A 107 3.71 -9.81 18.21
CA ASN A 107 2.69 -9.34 19.14
C ASN A 107 2.68 -10.14 20.46
N ALA A 108 1.78 -9.78 21.37
CA ALA A 108 1.64 -10.41 22.68
C ALA A 108 1.27 -11.90 22.61
N GLU A 109 0.72 -12.37 21.48
CA GLU A 109 0.39 -13.76 21.23
C GLU A 109 1.48 -14.54 20.49
N GLY A 110 2.66 -13.93 20.31
CA GLY A 110 3.81 -14.56 19.65
C GLY A 110 3.66 -14.67 18.13
N GLU A 111 2.75 -13.91 17.52
CA GLU A 111 2.57 -13.87 16.08
C GLU A 111 3.33 -12.68 15.49
N ALA A 112 4.07 -12.88 14.40
CA ALA A 112 4.79 -11.81 13.73
C ALA A 112 3.82 -10.72 13.22
N TYR A 113 4.16 -9.44 13.41
CA TYR A 113 3.34 -8.35 12.88
C TYR A 113 3.25 -8.35 11.36
N THR A 114 4.31 -8.81 10.67
CA THR A 114 4.30 -9.04 9.21
C THR A 114 3.29 -10.09 8.79
N SER A 115 2.87 -10.97 9.69
CA SER A 115 1.76 -11.87 9.41
C SER A 115 0.40 -11.16 9.37
N TYR A 116 0.31 -9.87 9.76
CA TYR A 116 -0.90 -9.04 9.83
C TYR A 116 -0.84 -7.80 8.93
N ALA A 117 0.26 -7.05 9.00
CA ALA A 117 0.37 -5.69 8.48
C ALA A 117 1.70 -5.42 7.77
N TYR A 118 1.65 -4.63 6.71
CA TYR A 118 2.82 -4.09 6.01
C TYR A 118 2.63 -2.59 5.79
N THR A 119 3.60 -1.77 6.19
CA THR A 119 3.55 -0.32 5.94
C THR A 119 4.41 0.03 4.75
N HIS A 120 3.76 0.53 3.70
CA HIS A 120 4.43 0.99 2.49
C HIS A 120 4.23 2.50 2.35
N SER A 121 5.33 3.24 2.28
CA SER A 121 5.31 4.70 2.41
C SER A 121 4.62 5.11 3.72
N ASP A 122 3.52 5.84 3.70
CA ASP A 122 2.78 6.24 4.90
C ASP A 122 1.48 5.44 5.10
N ARG A 123 1.30 4.33 4.39
CA ARG A 123 0.07 3.53 4.46
C ARG A 123 0.31 2.14 5.00
N VAL A 124 -0.33 1.80 6.11
CA VAL A 124 -0.37 0.43 6.62
C VAL A 124 -1.45 -0.36 5.90
N ARG A 125 -1.06 -1.48 5.31
CA ARG A 125 -1.94 -2.45 4.68
C ARG A 125 -2.11 -3.65 5.60
N ILE A 126 -3.35 -3.91 6.01
CA ILE A 126 -3.72 -5.16 6.67
C ILE A 126 -4.53 -6.04 5.72
N SER A 127 -4.45 -7.35 5.93
CA SER A 127 -5.20 -8.29 5.11
C SER A 127 -5.51 -9.58 5.86
N ARG A 128 -6.44 -10.38 5.33
CA ARG A 128 -6.48 -11.81 5.66
C ARG A 128 -5.34 -12.56 4.95
N ARG A 129 -5.17 -13.85 5.22
CA ARG A 129 -4.20 -14.69 4.51
C ARG A 129 -4.87 -15.44 3.36
N GLY A 130 -4.24 -15.43 2.18
CA GLY A 130 -4.72 -16.16 0.99
C GLY A 130 -5.96 -15.58 0.32
N CYS A 131 -6.45 -16.28 -0.70
CA CYS A 131 -7.61 -15.89 -1.50
C CYS A 131 -8.55 -17.08 -1.72
N ALA A 132 -9.87 -16.84 -1.72
CA ALA A 132 -10.86 -17.86 -2.07
C ALA A 132 -10.94 -18.11 -3.60
N ILE A 133 -10.30 -17.26 -4.40
CA ILE A 133 -10.24 -17.35 -5.86
C ILE A 133 -8.79 -17.47 -6.29
N ALA A 134 -8.53 -18.30 -7.28
CA ALA A 134 -7.25 -18.36 -7.97
C ALA A 134 -7.30 -17.58 -9.29
N CYS A 135 -6.80 -16.34 -9.28
CA CYS A 135 -6.57 -15.57 -10.51
C CYS A 135 -5.30 -16.10 -11.19
N LYS A 136 -5.28 -16.21 -12.52
CA LYS A 136 -4.13 -16.78 -13.26
C LYS A 136 -2.82 -16.01 -13.11
N PHE A 137 -2.90 -14.72 -12.78
CA PHE A 137 -1.75 -13.83 -12.64
C PHE A 137 -1.38 -13.56 -11.17
N CYS A 138 -2.13 -14.13 -10.22
CA CYS A 138 -1.93 -13.86 -8.81
C CYS A 138 -1.45 -15.12 -8.09
N ASP A 139 -0.27 -15.04 -7.48
CA ASP A 139 0.38 -16.10 -6.72
C ASP A 139 -0.16 -16.21 -5.28
N LEU A 140 -0.87 -15.19 -4.77
CA LEU A 140 -1.45 -15.18 -3.41
C LEU A 140 -2.19 -16.48 -2.99
N PRO A 141 -3.04 -17.10 -3.84
CA PRO A 141 -3.73 -18.35 -3.51
C PRO A 141 -2.81 -19.58 -3.52
N TYR A 142 -1.66 -19.50 -4.18
CA TYR A 142 -0.69 -20.59 -4.33
C TYR A 142 0.38 -20.52 -3.23
N GLU A 143 0.80 -19.33 -2.85
CA GLU A 143 1.78 -19.09 -1.78
C GLU A 143 1.16 -19.16 -0.38
N TYR A 144 -0.11 -18.76 -0.24
CA TYR A 144 -0.74 -18.62 1.06
C TYR A 144 -2.06 -19.37 1.17
N ARG A 145 -2.09 -20.33 2.09
CA ARG A 145 -3.33 -21.01 2.49
C ARG A 145 -4.34 -20.00 3.02
N TYR A 146 -5.55 -20.06 2.47
CA TYR A 146 -6.68 -19.25 2.93
C TYR A 146 -6.94 -19.46 4.43
N ARG A 147 -6.94 -18.37 5.20
CA ARG A 147 -7.42 -18.34 6.58
C ARG A 147 -7.84 -16.93 6.99
N THR A 148 -8.85 -16.85 7.84
CA THR A 148 -9.13 -15.64 8.61
C THR A 148 -8.00 -15.41 9.62
N LYS A 149 -7.90 -14.17 10.10
CA LYS A 149 -6.97 -13.78 11.18
C LYS A 149 -7.78 -13.27 12.36
N ARG A 150 -7.17 -13.19 13.54
CA ARG A 150 -7.83 -12.59 14.70
C ARG A 150 -8.09 -11.11 14.43
N THR A 151 -9.33 -10.64 14.62
CA THR A 151 -9.68 -9.22 14.48
C THR A 151 -8.84 -8.36 15.42
N ALA A 152 -8.64 -8.81 16.66
CA ALA A 152 -7.78 -8.14 17.63
C ALA A 152 -6.34 -7.97 17.13
N GLY A 153 -5.73 -9.03 16.56
CA GLY A 153 -4.37 -8.95 16.00
C GLY A 153 -4.25 -8.00 14.80
N LEU A 154 -5.32 -7.87 13.99
CA LEU A 154 -5.37 -6.88 12.90
C LEU A 154 -5.42 -5.43 13.44
N VAL A 155 -6.21 -5.18 14.48
CA VAL A 155 -6.30 -3.86 15.14
C VAL A 155 -4.97 -3.52 15.82
N ASP A 156 -4.40 -4.46 16.57
CA ASP A 156 -3.10 -4.33 17.24
C ASP A 156 -1.98 -3.99 16.26
N ALA A 157 -1.91 -4.70 15.12
CA ALA A 157 -0.91 -4.42 14.08
C ALA A 157 -1.06 -3.02 13.45
N VAL A 158 -2.28 -2.49 13.33
CA VAL A 158 -2.50 -1.11 12.89
C VAL A 158 -2.00 -0.11 13.94
N ASP A 159 -2.34 -0.32 15.22
CA ASP A 159 -1.87 0.54 16.31
C ASP A 159 -0.33 0.58 16.36
N ARG A 160 0.31 -0.59 16.24
CA ARG A 160 1.77 -0.70 16.19
C ARG A 160 2.36 0.08 15.03
N ALA A 161 1.80 -0.05 13.84
CA ALA A 161 2.26 0.65 12.64
C ALA A 161 2.07 2.18 12.71
N LEU A 162 0.97 2.65 13.32
CA LEU A 162 0.73 4.09 13.53
C LEU A 162 1.74 4.72 14.50
N LYS A 163 2.24 3.92 15.45
CA LYS A 163 3.23 4.30 16.47
C LYS A 163 4.68 3.96 16.09
N ASP A 164 4.92 3.46 14.88
CA ASP A 164 6.27 3.08 14.45
C ASP A 164 7.23 4.29 14.48
N ALA A 165 8.44 4.10 14.98
CA ALA A 165 9.37 5.22 15.16
C ALA A 165 10.05 5.61 13.84
N ALA A 166 10.43 4.62 13.02
CA ALA A 166 11.08 4.84 11.73
C ALA A 166 10.10 5.32 10.64
N LEU A 167 8.92 4.69 10.54
CA LEU A 167 7.94 4.94 9.48
C LEU A 167 6.49 4.86 10.03
N PRO A 168 6.06 5.86 10.81
CA PRO A 168 4.72 5.85 11.37
C PRO A 168 3.67 6.01 10.27
N ALA A 169 2.75 5.05 10.19
CA ALA A 169 1.65 5.11 9.24
C ALA A 169 0.72 6.33 9.48
N ARG A 170 0.01 6.72 8.44
CA ARG A 170 -0.92 7.85 8.37
C ARG A 170 -2.27 7.47 7.78
N HIS A 171 -2.34 6.34 7.10
CA HIS A 171 -3.51 5.83 6.40
C HIS A 171 -3.58 4.31 6.53
N VAL A 172 -4.79 3.75 6.59
CA VAL A 172 -5.02 2.32 6.70
C VAL A 172 -5.68 1.80 5.43
N LEU A 173 -5.17 0.71 4.88
CA LEU A 173 -5.79 -0.04 3.81
C LEU A 173 -6.14 -1.46 4.28
N ILE A 174 -7.43 -1.76 4.35
CA ILE A 174 -7.91 -3.13 4.56
C ILE A 174 -8.04 -3.79 3.19
N SER A 175 -7.23 -4.80 2.93
CA SER A 175 -7.13 -5.44 1.61
C SER A 175 -7.01 -6.97 1.72
N GLY A 176 -6.69 -7.61 0.59
CA GLY A 176 -6.49 -9.05 0.46
C GLY A 176 -7.19 -9.57 -0.79
N GLY A 177 -7.13 -10.88 -1.02
CA GLY A 177 -7.89 -11.50 -2.13
C GLY A 177 -9.42 -11.41 -1.91
N LEU A 178 -10.21 -12.25 -2.57
CA LEU A 178 -11.63 -12.41 -2.22
C LEU A 178 -11.85 -13.36 -1.02
N PRO A 179 -12.70 -13.02 -0.03
CA PRO A 179 -13.12 -13.96 1.02
C PRO A 179 -14.12 -15.02 0.49
N ARG A 180 -14.28 -16.12 1.22
CA ARG A 180 -15.41 -17.04 1.05
C ARG A 180 -16.69 -16.36 1.54
N THR A 181 -17.83 -16.72 0.99
CA THR A 181 -19.14 -16.15 1.40
C THR A 181 -19.41 -16.33 2.90
N ALA A 182 -19.01 -17.47 3.47
CA ALA A 182 -19.14 -17.73 4.91
C ALA A 182 -18.32 -16.75 5.79
N ASP A 183 -17.29 -16.11 5.24
CA ASP A 183 -16.40 -15.19 5.95
C ASP A 183 -16.73 -13.71 5.67
N TYR A 184 -17.86 -13.41 5.00
CA TYR A 184 -18.25 -12.01 4.72
C TYR A 184 -18.54 -11.25 6.02
N GLY A 185 -19.25 -11.88 6.97
CA GLY A 185 -19.53 -11.28 8.28
C GLY A 185 -18.25 -10.98 9.05
N TRP A 186 -17.30 -11.91 9.06
CA TRP A 186 -15.98 -11.69 9.68
C TRP A 186 -15.25 -10.50 9.05
N LEU A 187 -15.24 -10.37 7.72
CA LEU A 187 -14.55 -9.25 7.08
C LEU A 187 -15.23 -7.90 7.35
N GLN A 188 -16.57 -7.87 7.43
CA GLN A 188 -17.34 -6.69 7.81
C GLN A 188 -17.10 -6.29 9.28
N GLU A 189 -16.94 -7.27 10.16
CA GLU A 189 -16.52 -7.05 11.56
C GLU A 189 -15.13 -6.40 11.59
N VAL A 190 -14.16 -6.89 10.81
CA VAL A 190 -12.83 -6.30 10.70
C VAL A 190 -12.90 -4.84 10.24
N TRP A 191 -13.70 -4.52 9.21
CA TRP A 191 -13.86 -3.14 8.75
C TRP A 191 -14.37 -2.22 9.86
N SER A 192 -15.40 -2.67 10.57
CA SER A 192 -16.03 -1.89 11.64
C SER A 192 -15.10 -1.72 12.85
N ALA A 193 -14.41 -2.80 13.25
CA ALA A 193 -13.50 -2.80 14.39
C ALA A 193 -12.31 -1.86 14.16
N VAL A 194 -11.70 -1.90 12.98
CA VAL A 194 -10.55 -1.04 12.64
C VAL A 194 -10.98 0.43 12.56
N ALA A 195 -12.08 0.73 11.88
CA ALA A 195 -12.56 2.11 11.78
C ALA A 195 -12.99 2.69 13.14
N ALA A 196 -13.61 1.87 14.01
CA ALA A 196 -13.98 2.28 15.37
C ALA A 196 -12.76 2.48 16.28
N ALA A 197 -11.72 1.65 16.15
CA ALA A 197 -10.49 1.77 16.95
C ALA A 197 -9.65 3.01 16.57
N PHE A 198 -9.72 3.45 15.31
CA PHE A 198 -8.89 4.56 14.80
C PHE A 198 -9.74 5.66 14.13
N PRO A 199 -10.66 6.33 14.85
CA PRO A 199 -11.63 7.26 14.25
C PRO A 199 -11.01 8.54 13.67
N ALA A 200 -9.74 8.82 13.99
CA ALA A 200 -8.99 9.96 13.47
C ALA A 200 -8.13 9.62 12.24
N ILE A 201 -8.13 8.36 11.81
CA ILE A 201 -7.33 7.86 10.68
C ILE A 201 -8.27 7.50 9.54
N ASP A 202 -7.93 7.93 8.32
CA ASP A 202 -8.64 7.52 7.13
C ASP A 202 -8.39 6.01 6.88
N VAL A 203 -9.47 5.23 6.85
CA VAL A 203 -9.45 3.78 6.59
C VAL A 203 -10.11 3.50 5.25
N ASP A 204 -9.37 2.91 4.32
CA ASP A 204 -9.88 2.48 3.03
C ASP A 204 -10.05 0.96 2.97
N VAL A 205 -10.98 0.51 2.13
CA VAL A 205 -11.17 -0.90 1.82
C VAL A 205 -10.86 -1.17 0.35
N MET A 206 -9.99 -2.14 0.09
CA MET A 206 -9.73 -2.67 -1.25
C MET A 206 -10.38 -4.04 -1.41
N MET A 207 -11.47 -4.12 -2.18
CA MET A 207 -12.23 -5.36 -2.32
C MET A 207 -13.08 -5.39 -3.60
N VAL A 208 -13.40 -6.58 -4.09
CA VAL A 208 -14.36 -6.77 -5.19
C VAL A 208 -15.78 -6.51 -4.68
N PRO A 209 -16.63 -5.78 -5.43
CA PRO A 209 -18.01 -5.53 -5.06
C PRO A 209 -18.87 -6.79 -5.26
N ALA A 210 -18.80 -7.74 -4.32
CA ALA A 210 -19.66 -8.92 -4.30
C ALA A 210 -20.95 -8.66 -3.49
N PRO A 211 -22.12 -9.19 -3.91
CA PRO A 211 -23.37 -9.05 -3.17
C PRO A 211 -23.23 -9.60 -1.76
N GLY A 212 -23.79 -8.87 -0.79
CA GLY A 212 -23.72 -9.24 0.63
C GLY A 212 -22.35 -9.00 1.27
N LEU A 213 -21.29 -8.73 0.49
CA LEU A 213 -19.99 -8.35 1.04
C LEU A 213 -19.88 -6.83 1.18
N MET A 214 -20.11 -6.09 0.10
CA MET A 214 -19.86 -4.65 0.03
C MET A 214 -21.17 -3.87 -0.09
N ASP A 215 -21.62 -3.26 1.01
CA ASP A 215 -22.66 -2.23 1.01
C ASP A 215 -22.03 -0.85 1.29
N PRO A 216 -21.98 0.06 0.29
CA PRO A 216 -21.42 1.40 0.48
C PRO A 216 -22.05 2.21 1.60
N ARG A 217 -23.34 2.00 1.92
CA ARG A 217 -24.01 2.71 3.02
C ARG A 217 -23.51 2.21 4.36
N ALA A 218 -23.43 0.89 4.54
CA ALA A 218 -22.88 0.27 5.74
C ALA A 218 -21.42 0.67 5.96
N LEU A 219 -20.60 0.65 4.89
CA LEU A 219 -19.20 1.08 4.96
C LEU A 219 -19.04 2.53 5.41
N LYS A 220 -19.82 3.44 4.83
CA LYS A 220 -19.81 4.85 5.24
C LYS A 220 -20.23 5.01 6.70
N ALA A 221 -21.27 4.28 7.14
CA ALA A 221 -21.73 4.30 8.52
C ALA A 221 -20.67 3.75 9.49
N ALA A 222 -19.89 2.77 9.07
CA ALA A 222 -18.77 2.22 9.83
C ALA A 222 -17.55 3.15 9.90
N GLY A 223 -17.52 4.26 9.14
CA GLY A 223 -16.39 5.20 9.12
C GLY A 223 -15.33 4.92 8.05
N ILE A 224 -15.61 4.07 7.07
CA ILE A 224 -14.70 3.82 5.95
C ILE A 224 -14.63 5.06 5.04
N ALA A 225 -13.42 5.55 4.81
CA ALA A 225 -13.13 6.79 4.11
C ALA A 225 -13.07 6.62 2.58
N GLY A 226 -12.59 5.46 2.11
CA GLY A 226 -12.33 5.21 0.70
C GLY A 226 -12.55 3.77 0.27
N LEU A 227 -12.74 3.61 -1.04
CA LEU A 227 -12.88 2.32 -1.71
C LEU A 227 -11.86 2.20 -2.84
N SER A 228 -11.18 1.06 -2.88
CA SER A 228 -10.34 0.65 -4.01
C SER A 228 -10.91 -0.63 -4.60
N ILE A 229 -11.14 -0.65 -5.91
CA ILE A 229 -11.69 -1.80 -6.61
C ILE A 229 -10.75 -2.14 -7.76
N ASN A 230 -10.26 -3.38 -7.78
CA ASN A 230 -9.50 -3.87 -8.92
C ASN A 230 -10.44 -4.03 -10.12
N MET A 231 -10.27 -3.14 -11.10
CA MET A 231 -10.97 -3.24 -12.37
C MET A 231 -10.13 -4.07 -13.33
N GLU A 232 -10.44 -5.36 -13.42
CA GLU A 232 -9.81 -6.23 -14.41
C GLU A 232 -10.41 -5.94 -15.79
N MET A 233 -9.55 -5.84 -16.81
CA MET A 233 -9.97 -5.47 -18.16
C MET A 233 -10.81 -6.57 -18.83
N PRO A 234 -11.81 -6.23 -19.67
CA PRO A 234 -12.63 -7.22 -20.35
C PRO A 234 -11.85 -8.24 -21.19
N GLU A 235 -10.72 -7.86 -21.82
CA GLU A 235 -9.89 -8.81 -22.58
C GLU A 235 -9.24 -9.88 -21.68
N TYR A 236 -9.09 -9.61 -20.38
CA TYR A 236 -8.66 -10.60 -19.39
C TYR A 236 -9.74 -11.64 -19.07
N ARG A 237 -11.03 -11.36 -19.33
CA ARG A 237 -12.13 -12.32 -19.09
C ARG A 237 -11.97 -13.57 -19.94
N ALA A 238 -11.55 -13.42 -21.21
CA ALA A 238 -11.26 -14.54 -22.10
C ALA A 238 -10.10 -15.40 -21.57
N ARG A 239 -9.13 -14.78 -20.88
CA ARG A 239 -7.98 -15.47 -20.30
C ARG A 239 -8.27 -16.05 -18.92
N SER A 240 -9.29 -15.60 -18.19
CA SER A 240 -9.66 -16.10 -16.85
C SER A 240 -11.17 -16.36 -16.71
N PRO A 241 -11.71 -17.40 -17.38
CA PRO A 241 -13.16 -17.64 -17.45
C PRO A 241 -13.82 -17.91 -16.08
N ARG A 242 -13.09 -18.42 -15.07
CA ARG A 242 -13.62 -18.57 -13.70
C ARG A 242 -13.87 -17.22 -13.02
N HIS A 243 -12.98 -16.25 -13.23
CA HIS A 243 -13.12 -14.90 -12.66
C HIS A 243 -14.21 -14.12 -13.40
N ALA A 244 -14.31 -14.28 -14.72
CA ALA A 244 -15.37 -13.70 -15.54
C ALA A 244 -16.76 -14.21 -15.14
N ARG A 245 -16.92 -15.54 -15.00
CA ARG A 245 -18.18 -16.16 -14.53
C ARG A 245 -18.53 -15.71 -13.13
N GLN A 246 -17.58 -15.64 -12.20
CA GLN A 246 -17.84 -15.10 -10.87
C GLN A 246 -18.22 -13.61 -10.88
N GLY A 247 -17.63 -12.82 -11.78
CA GLY A 247 -18.07 -11.45 -12.04
C GLY A 247 -19.52 -11.40 -12.51
N GLU A 248 -19.91 -12.24 -13.46
CA GLU A 248 -21.27 -12.29 -14.03
C GLU A 248 -22.30 -12.86 -13.05
N ASP A 249 -21.99 -13.98 -12.38
CA ASP A 249 -22.85 -14.66 -11.40
C ASP A 249 -23.03 -13.84 -10.12
N ARG A 250 -22.03 -13.03 -9.74
CA ARG A 250 -22.07 -12.25 -8.49
C ARG A 250 -22.41 -10.78 -8.71
N THR A 251 -21.90 -10.09 -9.73
CA THR A 251 -22.24 -8.66 -9.86
C THR A 251 -23.67 -8.42 -10.35
N GLY A 252 -24.35 -9.43 -10.90
CA GLY A 252 -25.69 -9.30 -11.44
C GLY A 252 -25.78 -8.16 -12.48
N PRO A 253 -26.99 -7.75 -12.91
CA PRO A 253 -27.16 -6.65 -13.85
C PRO A 253 -26.89 -5.25 -13.23
N VAL A 254 -26.12 -5.14 -12.14
CA VAL A 254 -25.78 -3.85 -11.53
C VAL A 254 -24.99 -2.97 -12.50
N ALA A 255 -24.25 -3.56 -13.44
CA ALA A 255 -23.56 -2.83 -14.52
C ALA A 255 -24.51 -2.24 -15.59
N ALA A 256 -25.78 -2.68 -15.67
CA ALA A 256 -26.75 -2.17 -16.66
C ALA A 256 -27.56 -0.95 -16.15
N SER A 257 -27.52 -0.68 -14.85
CA SER A 257 -28.15 0.50 -14.25
C SER A 257 -27.23 1.72 -14.37
N ARG A 258 -27.36 2.47 -15.46
CA ARG A 258 -26.76 3.81 -15.65
C ARG A 258 -27.37 4.87 -14.72
N ARG A 259 -27.44 4.63 -13.41
CA ARG A 259 -27.63 5.69 -12.42
C ARG A 259 -26.26 6.16 -11.97
N THR A 260 -25.87 7.32 -12.47
CA THR A 260 -24.65 8.02 -12.11
C THR A 260 -24.69 8.34 -10.62
N VAL A 261 -24.05 7.52 -9.78
CA VAL A 261 -23.69 7.94 -8.43
C VAL A 261 -22.54 8.93 -8.61
N ARG A 262 -22.84 10.23 -8.51
CA ARG A 262 -21.81 11.29 -8.42
C ARG A 262 -21.11 11.17 -7.06
N GLY A 263 -20.24 10.18 -6.92
CA GLY A 263 -19.22 10.14 -5.88
C GLY A 263 -17.99 10.88 -6.38
N ARG A 264 -17.40 11.77 -5.56
CA ARG A 264 -16.06 12.28 -5.84
C ARG A 264 -15.08 11.11 -5.74
N ILE A 265 -14.63 10.59 -6.88
CA ILE A 265 -13.42 9.77 -6.94
C ILE A 265 -12.29 10.72 -6.56
N ARG A 266 -11.77 10.60 -5.33
CA ARG A 266 -10.57 11.34 -4.94
C ARG A 266 -9.41 10.73 -5.70
N THR A 267 -8.84 11.49 -6.61
CA THR A 267 -7.56 11.13 -7.22
C THR A 267 -6.45 11.40 -6.21
N GLY A 268 -5.26 10.82 -6.37
CA GLY A 268 -4.12 11.06 -5.46
C GLY A 268 -3.77 12.55 -5.29
N ALA A 269 -4.11 13.40 -6.27
CA ALA A 269 -3.96 14.85 -6.18
C ALA A 269 -4.94 15.51 -5.17
N ASP A 270 -6.15 14.97 -5.01
CA ASP A 270 -7.15 15.51 -4.09
C ASP A 270 -6.80 15.25 -2.62
N SER A 271 -6.11 14.15 -2.32
CA SER A 271 -5.65 13.86 -0.95
C SER A 271 -4.50 14.80 -0.54
N LEU A 272 -3.57 15.12 -1.45
CA LEU A 272 -2.48 16.08 -1.22
C LEU A 272 -3.02 17.48 -0.89
N VAL A 273 -4.05 17.93 -1.61
CA VAL A 273 -4.71 19.23 -1.34
C VAL A 273 -5.44 19.22 0.00
N ALA A 274 -6.13 18.13 0.35
CA ALA A 274 -6.80 18.00 1.64
C ALA A 274 -5.79 18.00 2.80
N HIS A 275 -4.66 17.30 2.63
CA HIS A 275 -3.61 17.20 3.63
C HIS A 275 -2.85 18.54 3.81
N ALA A 276 -2.60 19.27 2.72
CA ALA A 276 -2.04 20.62 2.76
C ALA A 276 -2.96 21.62 3.50
N ARG A 277 -4.28 21.55 3.25
CA ARG A 277 -5.28 22.38 3.95
C ARG A 277 -5.34 22.07 5.45
N HIS A 278 -5.27 20.80 5.83
CA HIS A 278 -5.27 20.41 7.24
C HIS A 278 -3.99 20.88 7.97
N ARG A 279 -2.81 20.80 7.32
CA ARG A 279 -1.56 21.33 7.88
C ARG A 279 -1.57 22.86 8.00
N ALA A 280 -2.14 23.57 7.03
CA ALA A 280 -2.31 25.02 7.09
C ALA A 280 -3.25 25.44 8.24
N ALA A 281 -4.35 24.73 8.44
CA ALA A 281 -5.30 24.99 9.53
C ALA A 281 -4.67 24.77 10.91
N ARG A 282 -3.89 23.70 11.10
CA ARG A 282 -3.15 23.46 12.36
C ARG A 282 -2.13 24.56 12.66
N ARG A 283 -1.31 24.96 11.68
CA ARG A 283 -0.33 26.06 11.86
C ARG A 283 -1.01 27.39 12.20
N HIS A 284 -2.20 27.66 11.67
CA HIS A 284 -2.96 28.86 12.01
C HIS A 284 -3.47 28.83 13.45
N LEU A 285 -3.96 27.68 13.92
CA LEU A 285 -4.41 27.48 15.30
C LEU A 285 -3.25 27.59 16.31
N GLU A 286 -2.07 27.04 15.99
CA GLU A 286 -0.88 27.12 16.84
C GLU A 286 -0.36 28.57 16.96
N ARG A 287 -0.36 29.36 15.87
CA ARG A 287 0.00 30.79 15.91
C ARG A 287 -0.94 31.62 16.77
N ARG A 288 -2.23 31.29 16.80
CA ARG A 288 -3.22 31.96 17.65
C ARG A 288 -3.08 31.63 19.14
N ARG A 289 -2.45 30.51 19.48
CA ARG A 289 -2.22 30.10 20.87
C ARG A 289 -0.92 30.62 21.47
N GLY A 290 0.04 31.03 20.64
CA GLY A 290 1.34 31.56 21.08
C GLY A 290 1.43 33.08 21.20
N THR A 291 0.31 33.80 21.18
CA THR A 291 0.25 35.28 21.25
C THR A 291 -0.57 35.81 22.42
N GLY A 292 -0.84 34.97 23.42
CA GLY A 292 -1.49 35.34 24.69
C GLY A 292 -0.53 35.24 25.86
#